data_AF-A0A285Z884-F1
#
_entry.id   AF-A0A285Z884-F1
#
_cell.length_a   1.000
_cell.length_b   1.000
_cell.length_c   1.000
_cell.angle_alpha   90.00
_cell.angle_beta   90.00
_cell.angle_gamma   90.00
#
_symmetry.space_group_name_H-M   'P 1'
#
loop_
_entity.id
_entity.type
_entity.pdbx_description
1 polymer ?
#
loop_
_entity_poly.entity_id
_entity_poly.type
_entity_poly.pdbx_seq_one_letter_code
_entity_poly.pdbx_strand_id
1 'polypeptide(L)'
;MRVHCVGLIMLAMIGPVQAWPELNRYGKEIEKKVTLRYQAYVESCPNNRPAYECSGLLIRGVGDPRGKHFNAWDPARKGATHDTSFSYVRIGISFERLAYGYTNGYIVSPPGQEQPGQLKLQPTCVYPVDGASDKRSDKGCGAYEDKKDSSAPCVVSSDIVKDAKAWFEAHSPIEDKAYDTRCAFSLKGPNVTEAFMTALAVVERASEKTTVPNDFKVTSWTAETAAALPVEAFFYNVKDRAIGLPIAQFNQCRFNRVTGRKVPILRRMILQVNLEPFEDRIEKVNPLLAEVYPALKNMAFEHGTLRAAVKSIAPRAEGLTAYNSFSYYSEDQVDDQRCSEVLSAAAG
;
A
#
# COMPACT_ATOMS: atom_id res chain seq x y z
N MET A 1 -24.37 -67.26 -24.26
CA MET A 1 -25.06 -65.95 -24.19
C MET A 1 -25.12 -65.48 -22.74
N ARG A 2 -24.38 -64.42 -22.42
CA ARG A 2 -24.77 -63.22 -21.65
C ARG A 2 -23.55 -62.62 -20.95
N VAL A 3 -22.96 -61.67 -21.67
CA VAL A 3 -22.13 -60.57 -21.16
C VAL A 3 -23.01 -59.72 -20.25
N HIS A 4 -22.55 -59.36 -19.04
CA HIS A 4 -22.94 -58.12 -18.38
C HIS A 4 -21.69 -57.47 -17.80
N CYS A 5 -21.51 -56.21 -18.18
CA CYS A 5 -20.38 -55.36 -17.90
C CYS A 5 -20.94 -54.08 -17.24
N VAL A 6 -20.04 -53.37 -16.54
CA VAL A 6 -20.08 -51.95 -16.17
C VAL A 6 -20.77 -51.56 -14.85
N GLY A 7 -20.02 -50.79 -14.05
CA GLY A 7 -20.62 -49.74 -13.22
C GLY A 7 -19.86 -49.25 -11.99
N LEU A 8 -18.55 -48.99 -12.06
CA LEU A 8 -17.86 -48.23 -10.99
C LEU A 8 -18.20 -46.75 -11.12
N ILE A 9 -18.98 -46.22 -10.19
CA ILE A 9 -19.28 -44.78 -10.06
C ILE A 9 -18.15 -44.15 -9.23
N MET A 10 -17.21 -43.49 -9.90
CA MET A 10 -16.29 -42.53 -9.28
C MET A 10 -16.97 -41.15 -9.30
N LEU A 11 -17.57 -40.76 -8.18
CA LEU A 11 -18.04 -39.39 -7.94
C LEU A 11 -16.82 -38.50 -7.59
N ALA A 12 -16.26 -37.84 -8.60
CA ALA A 12 -15.31 -36.77 -8.39
C ALA A 12 -16.07 -35.48 -8.01
N MET A 13 -15.98 -35.07 -6.75
CA MET A 13 -16.40 -33.74 -6.31
C MET A 13 -15.39 -32.70 -6.79
N ILE A 14 -15.53 -32.27 -8.04
CA ILE A 14 -14.80 -31.13 -8.59
C ILE A 14 -15.57 -29.88 -8.17
N GLY A 15 -15.05 -29.16 -7.16
CA GLY A 15 -15.50 -27.79 -6.89
C GLY A 15 -15.27 -26.91 -8.14
N PRO A 16 -16.04 -25.83 -8.35
CA PRO A 16 -16.00 -25.08 -9.59
C PRO A 16 -14.60 -24.48 -9.82
N VAL A 17 -13.87 -25.04 -10.79
CA VAL A 17 -12.66 -24.44 -11.34
C VAL A 17 -13.10 -23.18 -12.08
N GLN A 18 -12.86 -22.00 -11.51
CA GLN A 18 -13.08 -20.74 -12.23
C GLN A 18 -12.23 -20.73 -13.52
N ALA A 19 -12.90 -20.68 -14.67
CA ALA A 19 -12.28 -20.64 -15.99
C ALA A 19 -11.61 -19.29 -16.28
N TRP A 20 -10.55 -19.29 -17.09
CA TRP A 20 -9.69 -18.12 -17.35
C TRP A 20 -10.37 -16.82 -17.86
N PRO A 21 -11.43 -16.86 -18.70
CA PRO A 21 -12.17 -15.65 -19.06
C PRO A 21 -12.78 -14.93 -17.85
N GLU A 22 -13.17 -15.68 -16.81
CA GLU A 22 -13.67 -15.12 -15.55
C GLU A 22 -12.56 -14.40 -14.77
N LEU A 23 -11.31 -14.89 -14.84
CA LEU A 23 -10.20 -14.24 -14.14
C LEU A 23 -9.80 -12.92 -14.80
N ASN A 24 -9.88 -12.80 -16.13
CA ASN A 24 -9.64 -11.53 -16.80
C ASN A 24 -10.74 -10.50 -16.48
N ARG A 25 -12.00 -10.94 -16.38
CA ARG A 25 -13.10 -10.07 -15.91
C ARG A 25 -12.91 -9.66 -14.45
N TYR A 26 -12.64 -10.62 -13.57
CA TYR A 26 -12.34 -10.37 -12.17
C TYR A 26 -11.14 -9.43 -11.99
N GLY A 27 -10.09 -9.61 -12.79
CA GLY A 27 -8.92 -8.73 -12.84
C GLY A 27 -9.29 -7.27 -13.12
N LYS A 28 -10.15 -7.02 -14.11
CA LYS A 28 -10.65 -5.67 -14.43
C LYS A 28 -11.52 -5.07 -13.31
N GLU A 29 -12.28 -5.89 -12.60
CA GLU A 29 -13.07 -5.42 -11.46
C GLU A 29 -12.18 -4.99 -10.29
N ILE A 30 -11.15 -5.79 -9.98
CA ILE A 30 -10.16 -5.45 -8.95
C ILE A 30 -9.36 -4.22 -9.37
N GLU A 31 -8.92 -4.13 -10.62
CA GLU A 31 -8.28 -2.92 -11.17
C GLU A 31 -9.14 -1.68 -10.91
N LYS A 32 -10.43 -1.73 -11.25
CA LYS A 32 -11.35 -0.60 -11.02
C LYS A 32 -11.44 -0.24 -9.54
N LYS A 33 -11.59 -1.22 -8.64
CA LYS A 33 -11.67 -0.99 -7.19
C LYS A 33 -10.38 -0.38 -6.64
N VAL A 34 -9.23 -0.94 -7.02
CA VAL A 34 -7.89 -0.47 -6.63
C VAL A 34 -7.67 0.96 -7.13
N THR A 35 -7.97 1.23 -8.40
CA THR A 35 -7.80 2.56 -8.99
C THR A 35 -8.71 3.59 -8.33
N LEU A 36 -9.98 3.26 -8.08
CA LEU A 36 -10.91 4.17 -7.38
C LEU A 36 -10.43 4.50 -5.96
N ARG A 37 -9.95 3.50 -5.19
CA ARG A 37 -9.41 3.77 -3.84
C ARG A 37 -8.12 4.57 -3.91
N TYR A 38 -7.23 4.29 -4.86
CA TYR A 38 -6.00 5.05 -5.04
C TYR A 38 -6.27 6.54 -5.38
N GLN A 39 -7.25 6.79 -6.26
CA GLN A 39 -7.63 8.14 -6.69
C GLN A 39 -8.48 8.90 -5.66
N ALA A 40 -9.04 8.20 -4.67
CA ALA A 40 -9.86 8.84 -3.64
C ALA A 40 -8.98 9.70 -2.71
N TYR A 41 -9.19 11.02 -2.77
CA TYR A 41 -8.55 12.00 -1.89
C TYR A 41 -9.55 12.47 -0.83
N VAL A 42 -9.58 11.78 0.31
CA VAL A 42 -10.48 12.07 1.44
C VAL A 42 -9.72 12.15 2.76
N GLU A 43 -10.12 13.03 3.66
CA GLU A 43 -9.49 13.13 4.98
C GLU A 43 -10.03 12.08 5.97
N SER A 44 -11.31 11.73 5.82
CA SER A 44 -11.95 10.60 6.51
C SER A 44 -12.93 9.90 5.58
N CYS A 45 -13.24 8.67 5.96
CA CYS A 45 -14.35 7.92 5.43
C CYS A 45 -15.68 8.37 6.08
N PRO A 46 -16.84 8.00 5.49
CA PRO A 46 -18.13 8.28 6.09
C PRO A 46 -18.22 7.85 7.56
N ASN A 47 -18.94 8.63 8.36
CA ASN A 47 -19.09 8.49 9.81
C ASN A 47 -17.79 8.71 10.60
N ASN A 48 -16.94 9.64 10.15
CA ASN A 48 -15.67 9.98 10.78
C ASN A 48 -14.75 8.78 11.00
N ARG A 49 -14.74 7.82 10.07
CA ARG A 49 -13.83 6.67 10.11
C ARG A 49 -12.50 7.04 9.45
N PRO A 50 -11.37 6.42 9.85
CA PRO A 50 -10.07 6.72 9.27
C PRO A 50 -10.03 6.49 7.75
N ALA A 51 -9.34 7.37 7.02
CA ALA A 51 -9.31 7.34 5.56
C ALA A 51 -8.78 6.02 4.97
N TYR A 52 -7.96 5.24 5.70
CA TYR A 52 -7.45 3.93 5.25
C TYR A 52 -8.54 2.87 5.07
N GLU A 53 -9.75 3.08 5.60
CA GLU A 53 -10.85 2.12 5.46
C GLU A 53 -11.61 2.24 4.13
N CYS A 54 -11.45 3.33 3.38
CA CYS A 54 -12.18 3.57 2.14
C CYS A 54 -11.35 4.21 1.02
N SER A 55 -10.13 4.70 1.33
CA SER A 55 -9.24 5.34 0.37
C SER A 55 -7.80 4.89 0.56
N GLY A 56 -7.03 5.03 -0.51
CA GLY A 56 -5.67 4.53 -0.61
C GLY A 56 -5.58 3.01 -0.65
N LEU A 57 -4.34 2.54 -0.74
CA LEU A 57 -4.00 1.12 -0.82
C LEU A 57 -2.94 0.81 0.23
N LEU A 58 -3.10 -0.33 0.90
CA LEU A 58 -2.03 -0.94 1.68
C LEU A 58 -1.29 -1.90 0.77
N ILE A 59 -0.03 -1.57 0.47
CA ILE A 59 0.84 -2.35 -0.41
C ILE A 59 2.04 -2.86 0.37
N ARG A 60 2.48 -4.09 0.11
CA ARG A 60 3.71 -4.63 0.68
C ARG A 60 4.60 -5.13 -0.43
N GLY A 61 5.80 -4.56 -0.52
CA GLY A 61 6.87 -5.11 -1.34
C GLY A 61 7.42 -6.39 -0.74
N VAL A 62 7.79 -7.35 -1.58
CA VAL A 62 8.27 -8.67 -1.14
C VAL A 62 9.51 -9.10 -1.94
N GLY A 63 10.37 -9.86 -1.28
CA GLY A 63 11.51 -10.51 -1.93
C GLY A 63 11.08 -11.65 -2.87
N ASP A 64 12.05 -12.25 -3.54
CA ASP A 64 11.84 -13.38 -4.45
C ASP A 64 11.74 -14.72 -3.69
N PRO A 65 10.59 -15.41 -3.69
CA PRO A 65 10.43 -16.70 -3.03
C PRO A 65 10.67 -17.90 -3.96
N ARG A 66 11.07 -17.68 -5.21
CA ARG A 66 11.41 -18.78 -6.15
C ARG A 66 12.59 -19.57 -5.61
N GLY A 67 12.51 -20.90 -5.70
CA GLY A 67 13.48 -21.81 -5.08
C GLY A 67 13.51 -21.78 -3.54
N LYS A 68 12.52 -21.17 -2.87
CA LYS A 68 12.45 -21.06 -1.40
C LYS A 68 11.20 -21.74 -0.84
N HIS A 69 11.29 -22.21 0.40
CA HIS A 69 10.18 -22.87 1.11
C HIS A 69 9.17 -21.91 1.73
N PHE A 70 9.45 -20.60 1.76
CA PHE A 70 8.49 -19.59 2.26
C PHE A 70 7.63 -19.02 1.12
N ASN A 71 6.44 -18.53 1.46
CA ASN A 71 5.60 -17.74 0.57
C ASN A 71 5.87 -16.25 0.74
N ALA A 72 5.66 -15.45 -0.31
CA ALA A 72 5.80 -14.00 -0.23
C ALA A 72 4.91 -13.32 0.82
N TRP A 73 3.79 -13.96 1.18
CA TRP A 73 2.81 -13.45 2.14
C TRP A 73 2.92 -14.12 3.53
N ASP A 74 3.95 -14.94 3.76
CA ASP A 74 4.26 -15.40 5.11
C ASP A 74 4.66 -14.19 5.98
N PRO A 75 4.38 -14.22 7.29
CA PRO A 75 4.84 -13.16 8.18
C PRO A 75 6.38 -13.08 8.15
N ALA A 76 6.94 -11.90 8.43
CA ALA A 76 8.39 -11.77 8.57
C ALA A 76 8.87 -12.83 9.60
N ARG A 77 9.89 -13.64 9.24
CA ARG A 77 10.56 -14.73 9.99
C ARG A 77 9.78 -15.40 11.13
N LYS A 78 9.75 -16.75 11.16
CA LYS A 78 9.23 -17.53 12.30
C LYS A 78 9.70 -16.97 13.65
N GLY A 79 8.77 -16.47 14.46
CA GLY A 79 9.07 -15.82 15.75
C GLY A 79 9.09 -14.28 15.73
N ALA A 80 8.72 -13.61 14.63
CA ALA A 80 8.56 -12.16 14.65
C ALA A 80 7.52 -11.71 15.67
N THR A 81 7.95 -10.89 16.61
CA THR A 81 7.12 -10.25 17.64
C THR A 81 6.53 -8.92 17.19
N HIS A 82 6.90 -8.47 15.99
CA HIS A 82 6.53 -7.16 15.45
C HIS A 82 5.34 -7.27 14.51
N ASP A 83 4.55 -6.21 14.48
CA ASP A 83 3.48 -6.02 13.51
C ASP A 83 4.08 -5.94 12.10
N THR A 84 3.27 -6.24 11.09
CA THR A 84 3.73 -6.31 9.70
C THR A 84 3.64 -4.96 9.02
N SER A 85 4.71 -4.57 8.35
CA SER A 85 4.82 -3.30 7.64
C SER A 85 4.19 -3.35 6.25
N PHE A 86 3.39 -2.33 5.95
CA PHE A 86 2.88 -2.00 4.65
C PHE A 86 3.28 -0.56 4.34
N SER A 87 3.15 -0.18 3.09
CA SER A 87 3.14 1.22 2.69
C SER A 87 1.72 1.60 2.31
N TYR A 88 1.26 2.74 2.79
CA TYR A 88 0.00 3.35 2.39
C TYR A 88 0.23 4.27 1.19
N VAL A 89 -0.49 4.06 0.09
CA VAL A 89 -0.44 4.91 -1.12
C VAL A 89 -1.81 5.44 -1.49
N ARG A 90 -1.84 6.69 -1.93
CA ARG A 90 -2.96 7.31 -2.65
C ARG A 90 -2.42 8.42 -3.54
N ILE A 91 -3.28 9.01 -4.36
CA ILE A 91 -2.94 10.23 -5.09
C ILE A 91 -2.39 11.30 -4.12
N GLY A 92 -1.26 11.91 -4.46
CA GLY A 92 -0.56 12.87 -3.59
C GLY A 92 0.50 12.26 -2.67
N ILE A 93 0.58 10.93 -2.54
CA ILE A 93 1.68 10.25 -1.84
C ILE A 93 2.59 9.61 -2.88
N SER A 94 3.83 10.10 -3.00
CA SER A 94 4.82 9.55 -3.94
C SER A 94 6.01 8.91 -3.24
N PHE A 95 6.21 7.61 -3.43
CA PHE A 95 7.51 7.00 -3.17
C PHE A 95 7.95 6.14 -4.35
N GLU A 96 9.15 6.46 -4.84
CA GLU A 96 9.70 5.90 -6.06
C GLU A 96 10.00 4.39 -5.95
N ARG A 97 10.33 3.93 -4.74
CA ARG A 97 10.72 2.55 -4.49
C ARG A 97 9.86 1.92 -3.40
N LEU A 98 9.67 0.61 -3.50
CA LEU A 98 9.18 -0.17 -2.36
C LEU A 98 10.28 -0.25 -1.28
N ALA A 99 9.89 -0.67 -0.07
CA ALA A 99 10.86 -1.02 0.97
C ALA A 99 11.91 -2.00 0.41
N TYR A 100 13.17 -1.85 0.83
CA TYR A 100 14.33 -2.62 0.34
C TYR A 100 14.54 -2.66 -1.18
N GLY A 101 13.89 -1.77 -1.96
CA GLY A 101 14.01 -1.77 -3.41
C GLY A 101 13.30 -2.95 -4.09
N TYR A 102 12.33 -3.58 -3.42
CA TYR A 102 11.56 -4.66 -4.02
C TYR A 102 10.88 -4.22 -5.32
N THR A 103 10.82 -5.15 -6.27
CA THR A 103 10.30 -4.94 -7.63
C THR A 103 8.86 -5.44 -7.80
N ASN A 104 8.35 -6.15 -6.81
CA ASN A 104 7.03 -6.76 -6.77
C ASN A 104 6.45 -6.74 -5.35
N GLY A 105 5.16 -7.04 -5.25
CA GLY A 105 4.45 -7.02 -3.98
C GLY A 105 3.03 -7.52 -4.09
N TYR A 106 2.24 -7.26 -3.05
CA TYR A 106 0.81 -7.50 -3.04
C TYR A 106 0.04 -6.34 -2.40
N ILE A 107 -1.22 -6.25 -2.78
CA ILE A 107 -2.23 -5.34 -2.23
C ILE A 107 -3.18 -6.17 -1.37
N VAL A 108 -3.49 -5.67 -0.18
CA VAL A 108 -4.51 -6.25 0.71
C VAL A 108 -5.79 -5.42 0.69
N SER A 109 -6.93 -6.06 0.98
CA SER A 109 -8.17 -5.35 1.21
C SER A 109 -8.01 -4.33 2.34
N PRO A 110 -8.68 -3.17 2.24
CA PRO A 110 -8.66 -2.18 3.30
C PRO A 110 -9.32 -2.78 4.56
N PRO A 111 -8.85 -2.37 5.75
CA PRO A 111 -9.43 -2.81 7.01
C PRO A 111 -10.96 -2.60 7.02
N GLY A 112 -11.69 -3.64 7.39
CA GLY A 112 -13.16 -3.62 7.46
C GLY A 112 -13.88 -3.99 6.16
N GLN A 113 -13.15 -4.28 5.07
CA GLN A 113 -13.72 -4.75 3.80
C GLN A 113 -13.26 -6.16 3.42
N GLU A 114 -12.67 -6.91 4.36
CA GLU A 114 -12.24 -8.28 4.12
C GLU A 114 -13.44 -9.22 3.88
N GLN A 115 -13.25 -10.21 3.01
CA GLN A 115 -14.28 -11.22 2.70
C GLN A 115 -14.45 -12.23 3.85
N PRO A 116 -15.60 -12.91 3.95
CA PRO A 116 -15.77 -13.99 4.92
C PRO A 116 -14.63 -15.02 4.86
N GLY A 117 -14.08 -15.37 6.03
CA GLY A 117 -12.94 -16.28 6.15
C GLY A 117 -11.57 -15.65 5.95
N GLN A 118 -11.49 -14.36 5.61
CA GLN A 118 -10.21 -13.64 5.58
C GLN A 118 -9.83 -13.05 6.94
N LEU A 119 -8.54 -12.90 7.18
CA LEU A 119 -7.99 -12.21 8.33
C LEU A 119 -8.37 -10.74 8.31
N LYS A 120 -8.81 -10.23 9.46
CA LYS A 120 -9.03 -8.79 9.68
C LYS A 120 -7.70 -8.15 10.05
N LEU A 121 -7.13 -7.36 9.14
CA LEU A 121 -5.84 -6.72 9.37
C LEU A 121 -6.07 -5.46 10.19
N GLN A 122 -5.79 -5.53 11.50
CA GLN A 122 -5.96 -4.40 12.41
C GLN A 122 -4.79 -3.43 12.30
N PRO A 123 -4.98 -2.17 11.88
CA PRO A 123 -3.94 -1.14 11.94
C PRO A 123 -3.47 -0.89 13.37
N THR A 124 -2.17 -0.67 13.56
CA THR A 124 -1.59 -0.50 14.90
C THR A 124 -0.86 0.83 15.07
N CYS A 125 -0.10 1.25 14.06
CA CYS A 125 0.47 2.59 13.98
C CYS A 125 0.93 2.91 12.56
N VAL A 126 1.32 4.16 12.32
CA VAL A 126 1.96 4.58 11.06
C VAL A 126 3.11 5.54 11.33
N TYR A 127 4.26 5.28 10.71
CA TYR A 127 5.35 6.24 10.59
C TYR A 127 5.24 6.96 9.24
N PRO A 128 5.25 8.31 9.22
CA PRO A 128 5.13 9.04 7.96
C PRO A 128 6.24 8.77 6.93
N VAL A 129 7.42 8.39 7.41
CA VAL A 129 8.58 7.92 6.66
C VAL A 129 9.19 6.78 7.47
N ASP A 130 9.73 5.74 6.82
CA ASP A 130 10.33 4.54 7.44
C ASP A 130 10.84 4.77 8.87
N GLY A 131 10.26 4.02 9.80
CA GLY A 131 10.52 4.12 11.23
C GLY A 131 11.56 3.13 11.74
N ALA A 132 12.13 2.24 10.92
CA ALA A 132 12.95 1.10 11.40
C ALA A 132 12.21 0.30 12.51
N SER A 133 10.96 -0.07 12.21
CA SER A 133 10.04 -0.66 13.19
C SER A 133 10.41 -2.07 13.67
N ASP A 134 11.46 -2.67 13.12
CA ASP A 134 12.05 -3.93 13.58
C ASP A 134 12.92 -3.77 14.84
N LYS A 135 13.30 -2.53 15.19
CA LYS A 135 14.13 -2.18 16.36
C LYS A 135 13.36 -1.37 17.40
N ARG A 136 12.04 -1.58 17.45
CA ARG A 136 11.13 -0.75 18.25
C ARG A 136 10.24 -1.60 19.15
N SER A 137 10.02 -1.10 20.35
CA SER A 137 9.09 -1.67 21.32
C SER A 137 7.63 -1.64 20.83
N ASP A 138 6.69 -2.18 21.62
CA ASP A 138 5.25 -2.23 21.29
C ASP A 138 4.99 -2.75 19.87
N LYS A 139 5.60 -3.91 19.56
CA LYS A 139 5.49 -4.58 18.25
C LYS A 139 5.87 -3.70 17.06
N GLY A 140 6.74 -2.71 17.27
CA GLY A 140 7.22 -1.79 16.24
C GLY A 140 6.58 -0.40 16.31
N CYS A 141 5.62 -0.17 17.20
CA CYS A 141 4.92 1.11 17.35
C CYS A 141 5.46 1.99 18.48
N GLY A 142 6.34 1.45 19.32
CA GLY A 142 6.91 2.13 20.45
C GLY A 142 8.24 2.82 20.12
N ALA A 143 8.94 3.20 21.19
CA ALA A 143 10.24 3.82 21.04
C ALA A 143 11.30 2.84 20.51
N TYR A 144 12.27 3.41 19.79
CA TYR A 144 13.52 2.77 19.39
C TYR A 144 14.35 2.41 20.63
N GLU A 145 15.00 1.25 20.59
CA GLU A 145 15.67 0.61 21.74
C GLU A 145 16.54 1.58 22.56
N ASP A 146 17.34 2.40 21.90
CA ASP A 146 18.30 3.35 22.51
C ASP A 146 17.84 4.82 22.52
N LYS A 147 16.61 5.13 22.09
CA LYS A 147 16.08 6.50 21.97
C LYS A 147 14.68 6.63 22.59
N LYS A 148 14.53 6.15 23.82
CA LYS A 148 13.20 5.93 24.45
C LYS A 148 12.32 7.19 24.49
N ASP A 149 12.87 8.35 24.84
CA ASP A 149 12.09 9.57 25.02
C ASP A 149 11.85 10.32 23.69
N SER A 150 12.89 10.42 22.86
CA SER A 150 12.84 11.19 21.60
C SER A 150 12.13 10.46 20.46
N SER A 151 12.00 9.13 20.53
CA SER A 151 11.39 8.31 19.48
C SER A 151 10.09 7.62 19.90
N ALA A 152 9.57 7.96 21.08
CA ALA A 152 8.27 7.47 21.56
C ALA A 152 7.14 7.83 20.57
N PRO A 153 5.94 7.21 20.71
CA PRO A 153 4.80 7.59 19.88
C PRO A 153 4.54 9.10 19.91
N CYS A 154 4.14 9.68 18.77
CA CYS A 154 4.14 11.12 18.52
C CYS A 154 3.44 11.97 19.60
N VAL A 155 2.36 11.44 20.18
CA VAL A 155 1.55 12.16 21.19
C VAL A 155 2.16 12.13 22.61
N VAL A 156 3.19 11.33 22.84
CA VAL A 156 3.87 11.17 24.15
C VAL A 156 5.40 11.27 24.06
N SER A 157 5.96 11.60 22.89
CA SER A 157 7.39 11.90 22.75
C SER A 157 7.75 13.27 23.35
N SER A 158 9.05 13.51 23.55
CA SER A 158 9.56 14.79 24.08
C SER A 158 9.10 16.01 23.27
N ASP A 159 8.92 15.85 21.97
CA ASP A 159 8.54 16.93 21.05
C ASP A 159 7.02 17.06 20.83
N ILE A 160 6.20 16.28 21.57
CA ILE A 160 4.73 16.20 21.51
C ILE A 160 4.15 16.67 20.17
N VAL A 161 4.09 15.75 19.22
CA VAL A 161 3.61 16.01 17.87
C VAL A 161 2.09 15.81 17.79
N LYS A 162 1.35 16.92 17.72
CA LYS A 162 -0.13 16.93 17.59
C LYS A 162 -0.64 17.23 16.19
N ASP A 163 0.19 17.83 15.35
CA ASP A 163 -0.16 18.20 13.98
C ASP A 163 1.04 18.00 13.04
N ALA A 164 0.82 18.24 11.74
CA ALA A 164 1.86 18.05 10.74
C ALA A 164 3.00 19.06 10.87
N LYS A 165 2.73 20.30 11.32
CA LYS A 165 3.76 21.33 11.49
C LYS A 165 4.74 20.92 12.58
N ALA A 166 4.23 20.50 13.74
CA ALA A 166 5.03 20.00 14.85
C ALA A 166 5.90 18.80 14.43
N TRP A 167 5.37 17.89 13.60
CA TRP A 167 6.17 16.76 13.10
C TRP A 167 7.36 17.23 12.27
N PHE A 168 7.17 18.19 11.36
CA PHE A 168 8.26 18.72 10.54
C PHE A 168 9.25 19.57 11.34
N GLU A 169 8.81 20.27 12.39
CA GLU A 169 9.71 21.00 13.30
C GLU A 169 10.61 20.04 14.08
N ALA A 170 10.09 18.89 14.51
CA ALA A 170 10.84 17.87 15.25
C ALA A 170 11.75 16.98 14.37
N HIS A 171 11.37 16.76 13.10
CA HIS A 171 11.98 15.71 12.27
C HIS A 171 12.51 16.18 10.90
N SER A 172 12.62 17.50 10.68
CA SER A 172 13.31 18.05 9.50
C SER A 172 14.79 18.34 9.79
N PRO A 173 15.70 18.15 8.81
CA PRO A 173 15.44 17.59 7.48
C PRO A 173 15.10 16.09 7.52
N ILE A 174 14.28 15.61 6.56
CA ILE A 174 13.97 14.18 6.43
C ILE A 174 15.19 13.48 5.83
N GLU A 175 16.12 13.07 6.68
CA GLU A 175 17.30 12.31 6.27
C GLU A 175 17.04 10.81 6.35
N ASP A 176 17.48 10.05 5.34
CA ASP A 176 17.27 8.60 5.29
C ASP A 176 17.80 7.85 6.53
N LYS A 177 18.79 8.39 7.24
CA LYS A 177 19.40 7.78 8.44
C LYS A 177 18.74 8.17 9.77
N ALA A 178 17.87 9.19 9.79
CA ALA A 178 17.23 9.68 11.00
C ALA A 178 15.98 8.86 11.40
N TYR A 179 15.90 7.58 11.03
CA TYR A 179 14.75 6.72 11.33
C TYR A 179 14.58 6.41 12.82
N ASP A 180 15.65 6.51 13.61
CA ASP A 180 15.71 6.15 15.03
C ASP A 180 15.13 7.23 15.96
N THR A 181 14.94 8.46 15.48
CA THR A 181 14.32 9.56 16.22
C THR A 181 12.89 9.87 15.79
N ARG A 182 12.41 9.29 14.69
CA ARG A 182 11.02 9.50 14.22
C ARG A 182 10.01 8.92 15.18
N CYS A 183 8.88 9.59 15.33
CA CYS A 183 7.72 9.10 16.07
C CYS A 183 6.67 8.47 15.13
N ALA A 184 5.89 7.53 15.67
CA ALA A 184 4.72 6.96 15.01
C ALA A 184 3.41 7.55 15.55
N PHE A 185 2.41 7.68 14.69
CA PHE A 185 1.03 7.94 15.09
C PHE A 185 0.35 6.63 15.45
N SER A 186 -0.25 6.55 16.65
CA SER A 186 -0.98 5.36 17.09
C SER A 186 -2.29 5.24 16.32
N LEU A 187 -2.59 4.04 15.81
CA LEU A 187 -3.87 3.71 15.19
C LEU A 187 -4.71 2.78 16.10
N LYS A 188 -4.47 2.89 17.41
CA LYS A 188 -5.19 2.19 18.47
C LYS A 188 -5.96 3.22 19.32
N GLY A 189 -7.13 2.85 19.83
CA GLY A 189 -7.91 3.68 20.75
C GLY A 189 -8.96 4.59 20.08
N PRO A 190 -9.46 5.62 20.77
CA PRO A 190 -10.62 6.39 20.30
C PRO A 190 -10.31 7.45 19.24
N ASN A 191 -9.08 7.97 19.17
CA ASN A 191 -8.72 9.13 18.32
C ASN A 191 -8.02 8.71 17.01
N VAL A 192 -8.34 7.52 16.51
CA VAL A 192 -7.64 6.92 15.35
C VAL A 192 -7.83 7.70 14.07
N THR A 193 -8.98 8.35 13.91
CA THR A 193 -9.29 9.16 12.72
C THR A 193 -8.44 10.41 12.69
N GLU A 194 -8.38 11.16 13.80
CA GLU A 194 -7.58 12.37 13.93
C GLU A 194 -6.08 12.04 13.84
N ALA A 195 -5.64 10.96 14.49
CA ALA A 195 -4.25 10.50 14.40
C ALA A 195 -3.85 10.15 12.96
N PHE A 196 -4.71 9.44 12.23
CA PHE A 196 -4.43 9.10 10.84
C PHE A 196 -4.52 10.32 9.91
N MET A 197 -5.45 11.25 10.13
CA MET A 197 -5.50 12.51 9.37
C MET A 197 -4.19 13.28 9.49
N THR A 198 -3.67 13.44 10.72
CA THR A 198 -2.39 14.10 10.95
C THR A 198 -1.25 13.34 10.28
N ALA A 199 -1.18 12.01 10.47
CA ALA A 199 -0.16 11.19 9.84
C ALA A 199 -0.18 11.32 8.31
N LEU A 200 -1.38 11.33 7.71
CA LEU A 200 -1.59 11.41 6.28
C LEU A 200 -1.11 12.75 5.71
N ALA A 201 -1.41 13.86 6.40
CA ALA A 201 -0.90 15.18 6.04
C ALA A 201 0.64 15.25 6.07
N VAL A 202 1.27 14.55 7.03
CA VAL A 202 2.73 14.43 7.06
C VAL A 202 3.25 13.56 5.92
N VAL A 203 2.66 12.38 5.69
CA VAL A 203 3.07 11.45 4.64
C VAL A 203 3.07 12.14 3.27
N GLU A 204 2.00 12.86 2.94
CA GLU A 204 1.90 13.57 1.65
C GLU A 204 3.05 14.55 1.45
N ARG A 205 3.27 15.45 2.42
CA ARG A 205 4.34 16.44 2.35
C ARG A 205 5.74 15.83 2.44
N ALA A 206 5.91 14.73 3.18
CA ALA A 206 7.18 14.03 3.28
C ALA A 206 7.53 13.34 1.96
N SER A 207 6.52 12.80 1.26
CA SER A 207 6.68 12.10 -0.02
C SER A 207 7.20 12.99 -1.16
N GLU A 208 7.10 14.31 -1.03
CA GLU A 208 7.72 15.28 -1.93
C GLU A 208 9.23 15.45 -1.68
N LYS A 209 9.72 15.04 -0.51
CA LYS A 209 11.07 15.31 -0.01
C LYS A 209 11.95 14.06 0.10
N THR A 210 11.36 12.87 0.05
CA THR A 210 12.09 11.60 0.14
C THR A 210 11.48 10.53 -0.75
N THR A 211 12.32 9.60 -1.21
CA THR A 211 11.89 8.39 -1.92
C THR A 211 11.58 7.22 -0.98
N VAL A 212 11.84 7.40 0.32
CA VAL A 212 11.61 6.40 1.36
C VAL A 212 10.10 6.25 1.61
N PRO A 213 9.54 5.03 1.55
CA PRO A 213 8.13 4.83 1.81
C PRO A 213 7.77 5.07 3.28
N ASN A 214 6.48 5.33 3.54
CA ASN A 214 5.93 5.26 4.90
C ASN A 214 5.88 3.80 5.40
N ASP A 215 5.80 3.66 6.73
CA ASP A 215 5.68 2.37 7.41
C ASP A 215 4.35 2.29 8.17
N PHE A 216 3.33 1.76 7.50
CA PHE A 216 2.01 1.50 8.04
C PHE A 216 1.97 0.10 8.64
N LYS A 217 1.78 0.00 9.96
CA LYS A 217 1.80 -1.26 10.70
C LYS A 217 0.40 -1.84 10.85
N VAL A 218 0.28 -3.13 10.58
CA VAL A 218 -0.91 -3.93 10.89
C VAL A 218 -0.52 -5.13 11.74
N THR A 219 -1.45 -5.61 12.56
CA THR A 219 -1.24 -6.81 13.38
C THR A 219 -0.74 -7.96 12.51
N SER A 220 0.37 -8.58 12.92
CA SER A 220 0.95 -9.72 12.19
C SER A 220 0.11 -11.00 12.36
N TRP A 221 0.41 -11.98 11.52
CA TRP A 221 -0.25 -13.27 11.46
C TRP A 221 0.78 -14.39 11.56
N THR A 222 0.30 -15.62 11.62
CA THR A 222 1.13 -16.83 11.67
C THR A 222 1.22 -17.49 10.31
N ALA A 223 2.20 -18.39 10.12
CA ALA A 223 2.30 -19.17 8.88
C ALA A 223 1.02 -20.00 8.65
N GLU A 224 0.42 -20.49 9.72
CA GLU A 224 -0.82 -21.27 9.74
C GLU A 224 -2.03 -20.46 9.25
N THR A 225 -2.04 -19.16 9.54
CA THR A 225 -3.13 -18.24 9.14
C THR A 225 -2.84 -17.47 7.85
N ALA A 226 -1.64 -17.60 7.28
CA ALA A 226 -1.19 -16.81 6.13
C ALA A 226 -2.07 -17.03 4.88
N ALA A 227 -2.65 -18.22 4.71
CA ALA A 227 -3.60 -18.53 3.63
C ALA A 227 -4.89 -17.69 3.69
N ALA A 228 -5.27 -17.21 4.88
CA ALA A 228 -6.45 -16.38 5.10
C ALA A 228 -6.19 -14.88 4.90
N LEU A 229 -4.98 -14.46 4.51
CA LEU A 229 -4.73 -13.05 4.24
C LEU A 229 -5.67 -12.45 3.19
N PRO A 230 -6.16 -11.22 3.38
CA PRO A 230 -7.05 -10.56 2.43
C PRO A 230 -6.29 -10.00 1.21
N VAL A 231 -5.43 -10.81 0.57
CA VAL A 231 -4.77 -10.43 -0.68
C VAL A 231 -5.82 -10.22 -1.77
N GLU A 232 -5.82 -9.04 -2.39
CA GLU A 232 -6.69 -8.70 -3.52
C GLU A 232 -5.98 -8.82 -4.86
N ALA A 233 -4.68 -8.52 -4.89
CA ALA A 233 -3.87 -8.60 -6.10
C ALA A 233 -2.38 -8.73 -5.76
N PHE A 234 -1.64 -9.39 -6.63
CA PHE A 234 -0.19 -9.21 -6.72
C PHE A 234 0.12 -8.05 -7.67
N PHE A 235 1.29 -7.43 -7.53
CA PHE A 235 1.71 -6.40 -8.45
C PHE A 235 3.22 -6.41 -8.69
N TYR A 236 3.64 -5.75 -9.76
CA TYR A 236 5.04 -5.45 -10.04
C TYR A 236 5.19 -4.00 -10.52
N ASN A 237 6.36 -3.41 -10.30
CA ASN A 237 6.67 -2.08 -10.84
C ASN A 237 7.00 -2.20 -12.33
N VAL A 238 6.38 -1.38 -13.18
CA VAL A 238 6.61 -1.42 -14.63
C VAL A 238 8.08 -1.15 -14.99
N LYS A 239 8.77 -0.25 -14.28
CA LYS A 239 10.21 -0.01 -14.47
C LYS A 239 11.09 -1.24 -14.23
N ASP A 240 10.60 -2.19 -13.43
CA ASP A 240 11.30 -3.40 -13.04
C ASP A 240 10.71 -4.66 -13.71
N ARG A 241 9.94 -4.51 -14.81
CA ARG A 241 9.14 -5.59 -15.42
C ARG A 241 9.93 -6.88 -15.64
N ALA A 242 11.18 -6.78 -16.12
CA ALA A 242 12.02 -7.94 -16.41
C ALA A 242 12.27 -8.85 -15.19
N ILE A 243 12.27 -8.28 -13.98
CA ILE A 243 12.52 -9.00 -12.73
C ILE A 243 11.21 -9.19 -11.95
N GLY A 244 10.42 -8.12 -11.81
CA GLY A 244 9.24 -8.10 -10.95
C GLY A 244 8.07 -8.93 -11.48
N LEU A 245 7.83 -8.93 -12.81
CA LEU A 245 6.71 -9.68 -13.38
C LEU A 245 6.87 -11.20 -13.18
N PRO A 246 8.02 -11.83 -13.49
CA PRO A 246 8.22 -13.25 -13.20
C PRO A 246 7.98 -13.63 -11.72
N ILE A 247 8.38 -12.76 -10.79
CA ILE A 247 8.17 -13.01 -9.35
C ILE A 247 6.68 -12.86 -8.98
N ALA A 248 5.99 -11.84 -9.50
CA ALA A 248 4.55 -11.66 -9.29
C ALA A 248 3.73 -12.83 -9.86
N GLN A 249 4.11 -13.34 -11.03
CA GLN A 249 3.52 -14.54 -11.65
C GLN A 249 3.70 -15.77 -10.77
N PHE A 250 4.92 -16.01 -10.27
CA PHE A 250 5.18 -17.11 -9.34
C PHE A 250 4.35 -16.97 -8.06
N ASN A 251 4.28 -15.77 -7.49
CA ASN A 251 3.51 -15.50 -6.28
C ASN A 251 2.01 -15.74 -6.48
N GLN A 252 1.42 -15.27 -7.59
CA GLN A 252 0.03 -15.51 -7.95
C GLN A 252 -0.25 -17.02 -8.07
N CYS A 253 0.55 -17.74 -8.85
CA CYS A 253 0.36 -19.16 -9.07
C CYS A 253 0.53 -19.97 -7.78
N ARG A 254 1.54 -19.64 -6.97
CA ARG A 254 1.76 -20.28 -5.67
C ARG A 254 0.62 -19.97 -4.71
N PHE A 255 0.10 -18.75 -4.69
CA PHE A 255 -1.04 -18.35 -3.85
C PHE A 255 -2.30 -19.14 -4.22
N ASN A 256 -2.61 -19.25 -5.51
CA ASN A 256 -3.72 -20.08 -5.96
C ASN A 256 -3.54 -21.54 -5.57
N ARG A 257 -2.35 -22.12 -5.75
CA ARG A 257 -2.08 -23.51 -5.38
C ARG A 257 -2.20 -23.78 -3.88
N VAL A 258 -1.79 -22.84 -3.04
CA VAL A 258 -1.81 -22.99 -1.58
C VAL A 258 -3.19 -22.69 -0.98
N THR A 259 -3.93 -21.73 -1.55
CA THR A 259 -5.16 -21.19 -0.94
C THR A 259 -6.44 -21.50 -1.71
N GLY A 260 -6.33 -21.97 -2.96
CA GLY A 260 -7.45 -22.11 -3.90
C GLY A 260 -8.01 -20.79 -4.43
N ARG A 261 -7.44 -19.63 -4.04
CA ARG A 261 -7.92 -18.31 -4.43
C ARG A 261 -7.15 -17.77 -5.63
N LYS A 262 -7.88 -17.40 -6.69
CA LYS A 262 -7.33 -16.68 -7.83
C LYS A 262 -7.44 -15.17 -7.60
N VAL A 263 -6.31 -14.48 -7.60
CA VAL A 263 -6.21 -13.01 -7.48
C VAL A 263 -5.42 -12.47 -8.67
N PRO A 264 -5.75 -11.30 -9.24
CA PRO A 264 -5.06 -10.78 -10.41
C PRO A 264 -3.63 -10.30 -10.11
N ILE A 265 -2.84 -10.18 -11.17
CA ILE A 265 -1.63 -9.35 -11.21
C ILE A 265 -1.99 -7.99 -11.78
N LEU A 266 -1.58 -6.94 -11.08
CA LEU A 266 -1.65 -5.56 -11.55
C LEU A 266 -0.26 -5.03 -11.89
N ARG A 267 -0.14 -4.28 -12.98
CA ARG A 267 1.05 -3.50 -13.30
C ARG A 267 0.98 -2.15 -12.58
N ARG A 268 1.97 -1.83 -11.74
CA ARG A 268 2.12 -0.52 -11.09
C ARG A 268 2.97 0.38 -11.97
N MET A 269 2.36 1.35 -12.60
CA MET A 269 3.08 2.44 -13.27
C MET A 269 3.40 3.52 -12.24
N ILE A 270 4.65 3.97 -12.26
CA ILE A 270 5.09 5.16 -11.54
C ILE A 270 5.30 6.20 -12.62
N LEU A 271 4.34 7.11 -12.82
CA LEU A 271 4.56 8.25 -13.69
C LEU A 271 5.41 9.24 -12.90
N GLN A 272 6.72 9.15 -13.05
CA GLN A 272 7.61 10.26 -12.77
C GLN A 272 7.38 11.26 -13.89
N VAL A 273 6.52 12.24 -13.65
CA VAL A 273 6.62 13.46 -14.43
C VAL A 273 7.91 14.10 -13.90
N ASN A 274 8.90 14.38 -14.74
CA ASN A 274 10.00 15.25 -14.35
C ASN A 274 9.35 16.58 -13.93
N LEU A 275 9.19 16.77 -12.63
CA LEU A 275 8.50 17.92 -12.09
C LEU A 275 9.49 19.09 -12.20
N GLU A 276 9.41 19.86 -13.30
CA GLU A 276 9.78 21.27 -13.23
C GLU A 276 9.11 21.88 -11.99
N PRO A 277 9.72 22.85 -11.30
CA PRO A 277 9.12 23.49 -10.11
C PRO A 277 7.64 23.84 -10.34
N PHE A 278 6.78 23.60 -9.36
CA PHE A 278 5.33 23.84 -9.47
C PHE A 278 4.99 25.28 -9.90
N GLU A 279 5.83 26.23 -9.53
CA GLU A 279 5.77 27.65 -9.89
C GLU A 279 5.91 27.86 -11.42
N ASP A 280 6.88 27.20 -12.06
CA ASP A 280 7.11 27.27 -13.51
C ASP A 280 5.98 26.61 -14.33
N ARG A 281 5.18 25.73 -13.70
CA ARG A 281 4.00 25.12 -14.32
C ARG A 281 2.78 26.03 -14.29
N ILE A 282 2.56 26.76 -13.20
CA ILE A 282 1.42 27.68 -13.09
C ILE A 282 1.55 28.79 -14.14
N GLU A 283 2.76 29.33 -14.31
CA GLU A 283 3.04 30.40 -15.28
C GLU A 283 2.76 29.96 -16.74
N LYS A 284 3.02 28.69 -17.06
CA LYS A 284 2.76 28.12 -18.40
C LYS A 284 1.30 27.74 -18.66
N VAL A 285 0.56 27.35 -17.63
CA VAL A 285 -0.82 26.84 -17.79
C VAL A 285 -1.88 27.91 -17.59
N ASN A 286 -1.64 28.89 -16.70
CA ASN A 286 -2.58 29.97 -16.46
C ASN A 286 -1.86 31.20 -15.86
N PRO A 287 -1.55 32.23 -16.67
CA PRO A 287 -0.81 33.41 -16.23
C PRO A 287 -1.47 34.16 -15.05
N LEU A 288 -2.81 34.11 -14.96
CA LEU A 288 -3.56 34.72 -13.85
C LEU A 288 -3.38 33.98 -12.51
N LEU A 289 -3.12 32.67 -12.53
CA LEU A 289 -2.83 31.92 -11.30
C LEU A 289 -1.39 32.19 -10.81
N ALA A 290 -0.46 32.52 -11.71
CA ALA A 290 0.94 32.81 -11.37
C ALA A 290 1.06 34.10 -10.54
N GLU A 291 0.22 35.10 -10.82
CA GLU A 291 0.17 36.35 -10.08
C GLU A 291 -0.40 36.18 -8.65
N VAL A 292 -1.34 35.25 -8.46
CA VAL A 292 -2.06 35.07 -7.19
C VAL A 292 -1.40 34.03 -6.27
N TYR A 293 -0.61 33.11 -6.85
CA TYR A 293 0.03 32.00 -6.13
C TYR A 293 0.97 32.43 -4.98
N PRO A 294 1.85 33.45 -5.13
CA PRO A 294 2.70 33.92 -4.04
C PRO A 294 1.89 34.41 -2.82
N ALA A 295 0.73 35.03 -3.05
CA ALA A 295 -0.18 35.46 -1.99
C ALA A 295 -0.89 34.29 -1.30
N LEU A 296 -1.32 33.28 -2.06
CA LEU A 296 -1.95 32.05 -1.53
C LEU A 296 -0.98 31.21 -0.69
N LYS A 297 0.30 31.14 -1.09
CA LYS A 297 1.37 30.43 -0.37
C LYS A 297 1.63 31.05 1.01
N ASN A 298 1.61 32.38 1.10
CA ASN A 298 1.80 33.10 2.37
C ASN A 298 0.56 33.01 3.28
N MET A 299 -0.65 33.05 2.72
CA MET A 299 -1.90 32.83 3.49
C MET A 299 -2.02 31.39 4.03
N ALA A 300 -1.45 30.40 3.34
CA ALA A 300 -1.46 29.00 3.74
C ALA A 300 -0.58 28.71 4.98
N PHE A 301 0.38 29.59 5.29
CA PHE A 301 1.21 29.47 6.49
C PHE A 301 0.48 29.94 7.76
N GLU A 302 -0.56 30.78 7.62
CA GLU A 302 -1.24 31.41 8.75
C GLU A 302 -2.64 30.85 9.05
N HIS A 303 -3.40 30.34 8.07
CA HIS A 303 -4.85 30.11 8.29
C HIS A 303 -5.52 28.85 7.71
N GLY A 304 -4.80 27.83 7.25
CA GLY A 304 -5.41 26.50 6.96
C GLY A 304 -6.49 26.48 5.85
N THR A 305 -6.57 27.50 4.99
CA THR A 305 -7.66 27.74 4.02
C THR A 305 -7.46 27.12 2.63
N LEU A 306 -6.47 26.24 2.44
CA LEU A 306 -6.30 25.49 1.17
C LEU A 306 -7.53 24.62 0.84
N ARG A 307 -8.25 24.18 1.88
CA ARG A 307 -9.42 23.29 1.84
C ARG A 307 -10.62 23.84 1.07
N ALA A 308 -10.78 25.17 1.02
CA ALA A 308 -11.88 25.84 0.31
C ALA A 308 -11.52 26.17 -1.14
N ALA A 309 -10.27 26.53 -1.41
CA ALA A 309 -9.79 26.88 -2.75
C ALA A 309 -9.66 25.65 -3.65
N VAL A 310 -9.16 24.53 -3.14
CA VAL A 310 -9.04 23.28 -3.92
C VAL A 310 -10.43 22.73 -4.29
N LYS A 311 -11.43 22.89 -3.40
CA LYS A 311 -12.81 22.44 -3.62
C LYS A 311 -13.54 23.20 -4.74
N SER A 312 -13.20 24.47 -4.98
CA SER A 312 -13.84 25.28 -6.04
C SER A 312 -13.22 25.10 -7.42
N ILE A 313 -11.97 24.61 -7.49
CA ILE A 313 -11.21 24.44 -8.75
C ILE A 313 -11.35 23.00 -9.31
N ALA A 314 -11.61 22.01 -8.46
CA ALA A 314 -11.75 20.60 -8.82
C ALA A 314 -12.70 20.28 -10.00
N PRO A 315 -13.83 21.00 -10.25
CA PRO A 315 -14.70 20.67 -11.39
C PRO A 315 -14.19 21.22 -12.75
N ARG A 316 -13.10 22.00 -12.78
CA ARG A 316 -12.54 22.59 -14.02
C ARG A 316 -11.12 22.11 -14.35
N ALA A 317 -10.57 21.18 -13.59
CA ALA A 317 -9.22 20.66 -13.79
C ALA A 317 -9.18 19.40 -14.68
N GLU A 318 -9.93 19.38 -15.79
CA GLU A 318 -9.66 18.44 -16.88
C GLU A 318 -8.37 18.89 -17.59
N GLY A 319 -7.22 18.51 -17.03
CA GLY A 319 -5.90 18.80 -17.62
C GLY A 319 -4.77 19.14 -16.65
N LEU A 320 -5.06 19.33 -15.36
CA LEU A 320 -4.04 19.63 -14.34
C LEU A 320 -3.81 18.43 -13.41
N THR A 321 -3.21 17.37 -13.93
CA THR A 321 -2.72 16.24 -13.12
C THR A 321 -1.25 15.98 -13.40
N ALA A 322 -0.38 16.86 -12.88
CA ALA A 322 1.06 16.60 -12.75
C ALA A 322 1.41 16.41 -11.27
N TYR A 323 0.83 15.37 -10.68
CA TYR A 323 1.38 14.70 -9.51
C TYR A 323 2.13 13.45 -10.00
N ASN A 324 3.16 13.01 -9.28
CA ASN A 324 3.67 11.66 -9.45
C ASN A 324 2.49 10.70 -9.29
N SER A 325 1.99 10.18 -10.41
CA SER A 325 0.76 9.43 -10.44
C SER A 325 1.12 7.95 -10.56
N PHE A 326 0.75 7.19 -9.53
CA PHE A 326 0.67 5.76 -9.68
C PHE A 326 -0.61 5.39 -10.42
N SER A 327 -0.51 4.38 -11.26
CA SER A 327 -1.67 3.77 -11.88
C SER A 327 -1.51 2.26 -11.83
N TYR A 328 -2.62 1.56 -11.58
CA TYR A 328 -2.66 0.10 -11.54
C TYR A 328 -3.58 -0.39 -12.65
N TYR A 329 -3.11 -1.35 -13.44
CA TYR A 329 -3.91 -1.97 -14.51
C TYR A 329 -3.78 -3.48 -14.45
N SER A 330 -4.84 -4.20 -14.83
CA SER A 330 -4.77 -5.65 -14.99
C SER A 330 -3.75 -6.03 -16.05
N GLU A 331 -2.86 -6.95 -15.71
CA GLU A 331 -2.05 -7.69 -16.69
C GLU A 331 -2.90 -8.85 -17.25
N ASP A 332 -2.45 -9.45 -18.36
CA ASP A 332 -2.95 -10.76 -18.77
C ASP A 332 -2.56 -11.79 -17.71
N GLN A 333 -3.57 -12.47 -17.17
CA GLN A 333 -3.42 -13.38 -16.03
C GLN A 333 -2.80 -14.70 -16.49
N VAL A 334 -1.97 -15.31 -15.63
CA VAL A 334 -1.21 -16.53 -15.96
C VAL A 334 -2.12 -17.74 -15.90
N ASP A 335 -2.40 -18.42 -17.02
CA ASP A 335 -3.30 -19.58 -17.04
C ASP A 335 -2.81 -20.82 -16.24
N ASP A 336 -3.65 -21.85 -16.08
CA ASP A 336 -3.32 -23.01 -15.21
C ASP A 336 -2.11 -23.78 -15.77
N GLN A 337 -1.99 -23.83 -17.10
CA GLN A 337 -0.85 -24.45 -17.77
C GLN A 337 0.42 -23.63 -17.50
N ARG A 338 0.37 -22.32 -17.74
CA ARG A 338 1.49 -21.42 -17.51
C ARG A 338 1.85 -21.33 -16.03
N CYS A 339 0.89 -21.47 -15.12
CA CYS A 339 1.16 -21.56 -13.69
C CYS A 339 1.94 -22.83 -13.35
N SER A 340 1.60 -23.96 -13.97
CA SER A 340 2.34 -25.21 -13.81
C SER A 340 3.78 -25.08 -14.32
N GLU A 341 3.98 -24.40 -15.45
CA GLU A 341 5.31 -24.10 -16.01
C GLU A 341 6.11 -23.17 -15.09
N VAL A 342 5.53 -22.05 -14.64
CA VAL A 342 6.17 -21.08 -13.74
C VAL A 342 6.58 -21.72 -12.41
N LEU A 343 5.73 -22.57 -11.84
CA LEU A 343 6.01 -23.24 -10.57
C LEU A 343 7.09 -24.32 -10.73
N SER A 344 7.13 -25.00 -11.88
CA SER A 344 8.14 -26.04 -12.17
C SER A 344 9.52 -25.43 -12.43
N ALA A 345 9.57 -24.32 -13.18
CA ALA A 345 10.82 -23.62 -13.49
C ALA A 345 11.52 -23.04 -12.24
N ALA A 346 10.78 -22.82 -11.15
CA ALA A 346 11.31 -22.32 -9.88
C ALA A 346 11.67 -23.42 -8.86
N ALA A 347 11.43 -24.69 -9.21
CA ALA A 347 11.76 -25.85 -8.38
C ALA A 347 13.09 -26.52 -8.79
N GLY A 348 13.60 -26.21 -9.99
CA GLY A 348 14.98 -26.48 -10.41
C GLY A 348 15.88 -25.29 -10.13
#